data_AF-A0A8J8GJX5-F1
#
_entry.id   AF-A0A8J8GJX5-F1
#
_cell.length_a   1.000
_cell.length_b   1.000
_cell.length_c   1.000
_cell.angle_alpha   90.00
_cell.angle_beta   90.00
_cell.angle_gamma   90.00
#
_symmetry.space_group_name_H-M   'P 1'
#
loop_
_entity.id
_entity.type
_entity.pdbx_description
1 polymer ?
#
loop_
_entity_poly.entity_id
_entity_poly.type
_entity_poly.pdbx_seq_one_letter_code
_entity_poly.pdbx_strand_id
1 'polypeptide(L)'
;MGGDKRNIAVRFFGGAGNYTTVLEECCHYVLTEEPELPALLEWVKANTRATSDAGIADRLRFLEAIGLLALDEAQVELTDRGVQWVAESDPEILFDALAENVRGFETLLEALLDGPKTDAELGAAIAADHSEVEWTDPSGPAQHRGWLQSLGYVERSDGLNSLTESGERLAQRVASGLPALERGTGYSQSELEAAFDTSFGSYIKGINPRTDDDGEPAYIIVKAREDGPYGDDLEGERFTYLGEGVPSKGDQQLTPANGALVNLAEGAVVPVYFFYQPADEDRLRYEGLVDVVDAEYVADADGDRLVYRFTLERLEIDDPAEFAALADSVVDGGAGIENESSGIDADDGGDADEPALTADEAEFTATQRRVRSSAFAKRVTTAYDRRCAICGASRESPAGTVDIEAAHIYPKKENGRDTVRNGLALCRLHHWAFDAGWLAVTDDYRVLVADRPDLEGYEEFARLEGEELTLPDETEHRPHATFLAAHRERHGFESP
;
A
#
# COMPACT_ATOMS: atom_id res chain seq x y z
N MET A 1 14.24 -5.46 27.68
CA MET A 1 13.39 -5.62 28.89
C MET A 1 12.29 -4.57 28.75
N GLY A 2 11.12 -4.96 28.24
CA GLY A 2 10.02 -4.02 28.08
C GLY A 2 9.51 -3.58 29.44
N GLY A 3 9.64 -2.30 29.77
CA GLY A 3 8.90 -1.71 30.88
C GLY A 3 7.40 -1.84 30.61
N ASP A 4 6.60 -1.90 31.67
CA ASP A 4 5.15 -1.90 31.52
C ASP A 4 4.70 -0.56 30.90
N LYS A 5 4.07 -0.59 29.72
CA LYS A 5 3.58 0.61 29.04
C LYS A 5 2.58 1.34 29.95
N ARG A 6 2.64 2.67 29.99
CA ARG A 6 1.69 3.49 30.75
C ARG A 6 0.30 3.43 30.11
N ASN A 7 -0.73 3.48 30.94
CA ASN A 7 -2.13 3.58 30.46
C ASN A 7 -2.55 5.00 30.08
N ILE A 8 -1.79 6.03 30.46
CA ILE A 8 -2.14 7.44 30.23
C ILE A 8 -0.90 8.26 29.91
N ALA A 9 -0.92 8.95 28.77
CA ALA A 9 0.04 10.01 28.45
C ALA A 9 -0.11 11.20 29.40
N VAL A 10 1.00 11.85 29.77
CA VAL A 10 0.96 13.05 30.62
C VAL A 10 0.95 14.30 29.73
N ARG A 11 0.02 15.24 29.97
CA ARG A 11 0.03 16.56 29.27
C ARG A 11 1.33 17.31 29.51
N PHE A 12 1.91 17.84 28.43
CA PHE A 12 2.96 18.84 28.57
C PHE A 12 2.40 20.27 28.65
N PHE A 13 3.29 21.24 28.81
CA PHE A 13 2.93 22.65 28.93
C PHE A 13 2.49 23.24 27.58
N GLY A 14 1.81 24.39 27.59
CA GLY A 14 1.40 25.10 26.35
C GLY A 14 -0.07 24.93 25.94
N GLY A 15 -0.78 23.93 26.46
CA GLY A 15 -2.14 23.59 26.03
C GLY A 15 -2.15 22.54 24.91
N ALA A 16 -3.30 21.93 24.63
CA ALA A 16 -3.41 20.93 23.56
C ALA A 16 -3.06 21.57 22.21
N GLY A 17 -2.19 20.91 21.42
CA GLY A 17 -1.66 21.44 20.16
C GLY A 17 -0.40 22.29 20.27
N ASN A 18 0.18 22.46 21.48
CA ASN A 18 1.35 23.31 21.69
C ASN A 18 2.39 22.66 22.62
N TYR A 19 2.35 21.34 22.80
CA TYR A 19 3.29 20.61 23.66
C TYR A 19 4.71 20.63 23.08
N THR A 20 4.84 20.41 21.78
CA THR A 20 6.11 20.29 21.04
C THR A 20 6.92 21.57 21.08
N THR A 21 6.31 22.73 20.83
CA THR A 21 7.00 24.03 20.91
C THR A 21 7.65 24.28 22.27
N VAL A 22 6.93 24.04 23.37
CA VAL A 22 7.49 24.25 24.71
C VAL A 22 8.51 23.16 25.04
N LEU A 23 8.32 21.95 24.53
CA LEU A 23 9.25 20.83 24.71
C LEU A 23 10.58 21.10 24.00
N GLU A 24 10.56 21.59 22.77
CA GLU A 24 11.75 21.98 22.01
C GLU A 24 12.57 23.04 22.74
N GLU A 25 11.93 24.11 23.24
CA GLU A 25 12.62 25.14 24.04
C GLU A 25 13.24 24.55 25.31
N CYS A 26 12.53 23.62 25.97
CA CYS A 26 13.02 22.93 27.16
C CYS A 26 14.22 22.04 26.85
N CYS A 27 14.16 21.25 25.78
CA CYS A 27 15.23 20.36 25.36
C CYS A 27 16.46 21.15 24.87
N HIS A 28 16.25 22.27 24.17
CA HIS A 28 17.34 23.19 23.81
C HIS A 28 18.05 23.73 25.05
N TYR A 29 17.31 24.19 26.06
CA TYR A 29 17.89 24.66 27.32
C TYR A 29 18.69 23.56 28.02
N VAL A 30 18.17 22.32 28.07
CA VAL A 30 18.88 21.18 28.63
C VAL A 30 20.17 20.89 27.86
N LEU A 31 20.12 20.91 26.53
CA LEU A 31 21.27 20.66 25.66
C LEU A 31 22.36 21.72 25.76
N THR A 32 22.00 22.99 25.97
CA THR A 32 22.97 24.10 25.97
C THR A 32 23.51 24.45 27.35
N GLU A 33 22.68 24.36 28.38
CA GLU A 33 23.02 24.82 29.72
C GLU A 33 23.34 23.69 30.70
N GLU A 34 23.07 22.44 30.34
CA GLU A 34 23.38 21.27 31.16
C GLU A 34 22.91 21.43 32.64
N PRO A 35 21.63 21.77 32.86
CA PRO A 35 21.17 22.26 34.15
C PRO A 35 21.03 21.15 35.21
N GLU A 36 21.23 21.51 36.48
CA GLU A 36 20.71 20.71 37.59
C GLU A 36 19.17 20.76 37.63
N LEU A 37 18.52 19.74 38.20
CA LEU A 37 17.06 19.67 38.28
C LEU A 37 16.40 20.94 38.87
N PRO A 38 16.89 21.56 39.97
CA PRO A 38 16.31 22.80 40.49
C PRO A 38 16.35 23.97 39.49
N ALA A 39 17.43 24.07 38.70
CA ALA A 39 17.55 25.11 37.68
C ALA A 39 16.57 24.88 36.53
N LEU A 40 16.37 23.62 36.13
CA LEU A 40 15.36 23.25 35.13
C LEU A 40 13.93 23.54 35.63
N LEU A 41 13.63 23.26 36.89
CA LEU A 41 12.32 23.59 37.49
C LEU A 41 12.04 25.10 37.43
N GLU A 42 13.03 25.93 37.76
CA GLU A 42 12.88 27.39 37.67
C GLU A 42 12.75 27.87 36.23
N TRP A 43 13.52 27.29 35.29
CA TRP A 43 13.38 27.58 33.87
C TRP A 43 11.95 27.28 33.37
N VAL A 44 11.38 26.12 33.73
CA VAL A 44 10.02 25.76 33.35
C VAL A 44 8.99 26.75 33.92
N LYS A 45 9.15 27.20 35.17
CA LYS A 45 8.25 28.21 35.76
C LYS A 45 8.36 29.57 35.04
N ALA A 46 9.55 29.93 34.60
CA ALA A 46 9.80 31.20 33.92
C ALA A 46 9.24 31.23 32.49
N ASN A 47 9.24 30.08 31.80
CA ASN A 47 8.85 29.97 30.39
C ASN A 47 7.45 29.38 30.18
N THR A 48 6.77 28.96 31.24
CA THR A 48 5.42 28.38 31.16
C THR A 48 4.47 28.97 32.21
N ARG A 49 3.22 28.50 32.24
CA ARG A 49 2.24 28.87 33.29
C ARG A 49 2.32 27.97 34.54
N ALA A 50 3.34 27.11 34.64
CA ALA A 50 3.49 26.18 35.75
C ALA A 50 3.88 26.90 37.05
N THR A 51 3.27 26.49 38.17
CA THR A 51 3.56 27.07 39.48
C THR A 51 3.91 26.03 40.55
N SER A 52 3.88 24.74 40.21
CA SER A 52 4.06 23.62 41.16
C SER A 52 5.25 22.76 40.75
N ASP A 53 6.27 22.72 41.61
CA ASP A 53 7.48 21.92 41.42
C ASP A 53 7.15 20.43 41.26
N ALA A 54 6.22 19.91 42.08
CA ALA A 54 5.75 18.54 41.96
C ALA A 54 5.11 18.28 40.59
N GLY A 55 4.24 19.18 40.12
CA GLY A 55 3.61 19.04 38.81
C GLY A 55 4.59 19.15 37.64
N ILE A 56 5.67 19.93 37.78
CA ILE A 56 6.73 20.01 36.79
C ILE A 56 7.55 18.71 36.81
N ALA A 57 7.97 18.25 37.99
CA ALA A 57 8.73 17.02 38.15
C ALA A 57 7.97 15.79 37.60
N ASP A 58 6.65 15.73 37.75
CA ASP A 58 5.83 14.66 37.16
C ASP A 58 5.90 14.63 35.63
N ARG A 59 5.96 15.80 34.99
CA ARG A 59 6.10 15.92 33.52
C ARG A 59 7.50 15.60 33.06
N LEU A 60 8.53 16.06 33.79
CA LEU A 60 9.92 15.71 33.49
C LEU A 60 10.15 14.19 33.61
N ARG A 61 9.58 13.54 34.64
CA ARG A 61 9.59 12.07 34.77
C ARG A 61 8.80 11.35 33.69
N PHE A 62 7.86 12.01 33.02
CA PHE A 62 7.22 11.45 31.83
C PHE A 62 8.16 11.53 30.63
N LEU A 63 8.84 12.66 30.43
CA LEU A 63 9.86 12.80 29.36
C LEU A 63 11.01 11.80 29.55
N GLU A 64 11.43 11.54 30.79
CA GLU A 64 12.38 10.47 31.11
C GLU A 64 11.83 9.09 30.77
N ALA A 65 10.58 8.81 31.12
CA ALA A 65 9.97 7.51 30.87
C ALA A 65 9.77 7.20 29.38
N ILE A 66 9.58 8.21 28.52
CA ILE A 66 9.55 8.04 27.06
C ILE A 66 10.94 8.12 26.41
N GLY A 67 11.98 8.27 27.23
CA GLY A 67 13.37 8.22 26.80
C GLY A 67 13.85 9.48 26.10
N LEU A 68 13.33 10.68 26.42
CA LEU A 68 13.86 11.96 25.92
C LEU A 68 14.89 12.59 26.86
N LEU A 69 14.68 12.45 28.17
CA LEU A 69 15.56 12.99 29.21
C LEU A 69 16.18 11.87 30.03
N ALA A 70 17.37 12.11 30.57
CA ALA A 70 17.93 11.37 31.69
C ALA A 70 17.98 12.30 32.90
N LEU A 71 17.31 11.95 33.99
CA LEU A 71 17.28 12.77 35.21
C LEU A 71 18.29 12.19 36.22
N ASP A 72 19.43 12.87 36.42
CA ASP A 72 20.36 12.61 37.53
C ASP A 72 20.21 13.70 38.62
N GLU A 73 20.60 13.39 39.86
CA GLU A 73 20.67 14.38 40.93
C GLU A 73 21.69 15.50 40.62
N ALA A 74 22.73 15.19 39.84
CA ALA A 74 23.79 16.12 39.48
C ALA A 74 23.49 16.92 38.21
N GLN A 75 22.76 16.36 37.24
CA GLN A 75 22.54 16.99 35.94
C GLN A 75 21.34 16.38 35.23
N VAL A 76 20.61 17.20 34.47
CA VAL A 76 19.61 16.72 33.50
C VAL A 76 20.23 16.74 32.12
N GLU A 77 20.13 15.63 31.41
CA GLU A 77 20.70 15.45 30.06
C GLU A 77 19.62 15.01 29.06
N LEU A 78 19.86 15.27 27.78
CA LEU A 78 19.10 14.62 26.70
C LEU A 78 19.67 13.22 26.48
N THR A 79 18.79 12.25 26.25
CA THR A 79 19.19 10.95 25.69
C THR A 79 19.56 11.10 24.21
N ASP A 80 20.08 10.04 23.58
CA ASP A 80 20.32 10.02 22.13
C ASP A 80 19.06 10.39 21.34
N ARG A 81 17.90 9.85 21.74
CA ARG A 81 16.60 10.18 21.15
C ARG A 81 16.21 11.64 21.40
N GLY A 82 16.48 12.19 22.58
CA GLY A 82 16.25 13.60 22.88
C GLY A 82 17.11 14.53 22.02
N VAL A 83 18.38 14.18 21.81
CA VAL A 83 19.29 14.92 20.91
C VAL A 83 18.79 14.85 19.47
N GLN A 84 18.38 13.67 19.01
CA GLN A 84 17.83 13.48 17.66
C GLN A 84 16.58 14.35 17.44
N TRP A 85 15.63 14.34 18.39
CA TRP A 85 14.43 15.18 18.33
C TRP A 85 14.77 16.66 18.20
N VAL A 86 15.71 17.19 18.99
CA VAL A 86 16.12 18.61 18.89
C VAL A 86 16.80 18.91 17.55
N ALA A 87 17.57 17.97 17.01
CA ALA A 87 18.29 18.16 15.75
C ALA A 87 17.37 18.16 14.52
N GLU A 88 16.39 17.26 14.50
CA GLU A 88 15.54 17.00 13.32
C GLU A 88 14.18 17.68 13.43
N SER A 89 13.66 17.86 14.65
CA SER A 89 12.28 18.31 14.92
C SER A 89 11.23 17.49 14.17
N ASP A 90 11.53 16.20 13.91
CA ASP A 90 10.67 15.27 13.20
C ASP A 90 9.62 14.66 14.14
N PRO A 91 8.31 14.95 13.95
CA PRO A 91 7.23 14.48 14.82
C PRO A 91 7.19 12.95 15.00
N GLU A 92 7.73 12.18 14.05
CA GLU A 92 7.79 10.71 14.14
C GLU A 92 8.64 10.23 15.32
N ILE A 93 9.76 10.91 15.63
CA ILE A 93 10.63 10.56 16.77
C ILE A 93 9.85 10.60 18.10
N LEU A 94 8.99 11.60 18.27
CA LEU A 94 8.15 11.72 19.45
C LEU A 94 6.95 10.78 19.42
N PHE A 95 6.36 10.54 18.25
CA PHE A 95 5.30 9.55 18.11
C PHE A 95 5.78 8.16 18.55
N ASP A 96 6.93 7.71 18.04
CA ASP A 96 7.53 6.43 18.40
C ASP A 96 7.80 6.34 19.90
N ALA A 97 8.38 7.39 20.48
CA ALA A 97 8.62 7.47 21.92
C ALA A 97 7.33 7.30 22.75
N LEU A 98 6.23 7.90 22.28
CA LEU A 98 4.92 7.81 22.91
C LEU A 98 4.30 6.42 22.72
N ALA A 99 4.28 5.89 21.50
CA ALA A 99 3.67 4.60 21.17
C ALA A 99 4.40 3.42 21.85
N GLU A 100 5.73 3.49 21.96
CA GLU A 100 6.55 2.50 22.68
C GLU A 100 6.25 2.46 24.19
N ASN A 101 5.91 3.60 24.80
CA ASN A 101 5.86 3.76 26.26
C ASN A 101 4.45 4.01 26.82
N VAL A 102 3.46 4.27 25.96
CA VAL A 102 2.08 4.56 26.33
C VAL A 102 1.12 3.77 25.43
N ARG A 103 0.16 3.08 26.05
CA ARG A 103 -0.85 2.28 25.34
C ARG A 103 -1.85 3.17 24.61
N GLY A 104 -2.20 2.78 23.39
CA GLY A 104 -3.36 3.32 22.67
C GLY A 104 -3.10 4.47 21.70
N PHE A 105 -1.86 4.89 21.43
CA PHE A 105 -1.60 5.88 20.37
C PHE A 105 -1.91 5.32 18.97
N GLU A 106 -1.50 4.09 18.70
CA GLU A 106 -1.75 3.36 17.44
C GLU A 106 -3.26 3.13 17.24
N THR A 107 -3.91 2.49 18.22
CA THR A 107 -5.38 2.30 18.25
C THR A 107 -6.17 3.60 18.04
N LEU A 108 -5.68 4.74 18.57
CA LEU A 108 -6.35 6.03 18.38
C LEU A 108 -6.27 6.49 16.93
N LEU A 109 -5.11 6.38 16.30
CA LEU A 109 -4.93 6.72 14.89
C LEU A 109 -5.79 5.83 13.99
N GLU A 110 -5.76 4.51 14.22
CA GLU A 110 -6.59 3.54 13.48
C GLU A 110 -8.08 3.86 13.61
N ALA A 111 -8.57 4.12 14.83
CA ALA A 111 -9.97 4.46 15.05
C ALA A 111 -10.42 5.76 14.34
N LEU A 112 -9.48 6.65 13.99
CA LEU A 112 -9.78 7.87 13.24
C LEU A 112 -9.79 7.66 11.71
N LEU A 113 -9.27 6.54 11.18
CA LEU A 113 -9.43 6.17 9.77
C LEU A 113 -10.91 5.98 9.41
N ASP A 114 -11.71 5.47 10.35
CA ASP A 114 -13.17 5.35 10.24
C ASP A 114 -13.92 6.70 10.33
N GLY A 115 -13.22 7.82 10.19
CA GLY A 115 -13.76 9.17 10.26
C GLY A 115 -13.80 9.79 11.66
N PRO A 116 -14.32 11.03 11.78
CA PRO A 116 -14.15 11.86 12.97
C PRO A 116 -14.73 11.25 14.26
N LYS A 117 -13.99 11.31 15.37
CA LYS A 117 -14.38 10.74 16.68
C LYS A 117 -14.34 11.76 17.82
N THR A 118 -15.23 11.64 18.79
CA THR A 118 -15.14 12.34 20.08
C THR A 118 -14.07 11.73 20.98
N ASP A 119 -13.66 12.45 22.04
CA ASP A 119 -12.77 11.91 23.08
C ASP A 119 -13.29 10.62 23.72
N ALA A 120 -14.60 10.51 23.89
CA ALA A 120 -15.23 9.35 24.51
C ALA A 120 -15.15 8.11 23.60
N GLU A 121 -15.34 8.30 22.30
CA GLU A 121 -15.23 7.22 21.31
C GLU A 121 -13.78 6.76 21.16
N LEU A 122 -12.81 7.69 21.12
CA LEU A 122 -11.38 7.34 21.15
C LEU A 122 -11.01 6.56 22.42
N GLY A 123 -11.61 6.94 23.56
CA GLY A 123 -11.46 6.18 24.79
C GLY A 123 -12.02 4.78 24.75
N ALA A 124 -13.18 4.60 24.11
CA ALA A 124 -13.80 3.29 23.95
C ALA A 124 -12.97 2.39 23.02
N ALA A 125 -12.39 2.94 21.94
CA ALA A 125 -11.50 2.20 21.04
C ALA A 125 -10.26 1.68 21.79
N ILE A 126 -9.56 2.56 22.52
CA ILE A 126 -8.38 2.16 23.30
C ILE A 126 -8.72 1.11 24.36
N ALA A 127 -9.85 1.24 25.05
CA ALA A 127 -10.27 0.27 26.06
C ALA A 127 -10.68 -1.10 25.46
N ALA A 128 -11.08 -1.13 24.18
CA ALA A 128 -11.40 -2.37 23.48
C ALA A 128 -10.13 -3.18 23.17
N ASP A 129 -9.07 -2.52 22.71
CA ASP A 129 -7.80 -3.16 22.34
C ASP A 129 -6.87 -3.39 23.53
N HIS A 130 -6.94 -2.50 24.53
CA HIS A 130 -6.08 -2.53 25.72
C HIS A 130 -6.94 -2.68 26.97
N SER A 131 -7.34 -3.92 27.26
CA SER A 131 -8.24 -4.25 28.39
C SER A 131 -7.76 -3.77 29.77
N GLU A 132 -6.45 -3.53 29.91
CA GLU A 132 -5.79 -3.00 31.10
C GLU A 132 -6.00 -1.49 31.30
N VAL A 133 -6.50 -0.81 30.28
CA VAL A 133 -6.78 0.63 30.28
C VAL A 133 -8.21 0.88 30.76
N GLU A 134 -8.34 1.11 32.07
CA GLU A 134 -9.60 1.55 32.69
C GLU A 134 -9.62 3.06 32.91
N TRP A 135 -10.26 3.80 32.02
CA TRP A 135 -10.50 5.23 32.19
C TRP A 135 -11.89 5.49 32.75
N THR A 136 -11.97 6.28 33.82
CA THR A 136 -13.24 6.66 34.44
C THR A 136 -13.77 8.01 33.94
N ASP A 137 -12.98 8.74 33.16
CA ASP A 137 -13.32 10.06 32.62
C ASP A 137 -12.54 10.37 31.32
N PRO A 138 -12.98 11.35 30.49
CA PRO A 138 -12.41 11.60 29.17
C PRO A 138 -11.04 12.32 29.22
N SER A 139 -10.44 12.54 30.39
CA SER A 139 -9.11 13.13 30.51
C SER A 139 -8.01 12.24 29.95
N GLY A 140 -8.11 10.91 30.05
CA GLY A 140 -7.18 9.95 29.47
C GLY A 140 -7.08 10.08 27.95
N PRO A 141 -8.16 9.85 27.19
CA PRO A 141 -8.16 10.01 25.73
C PRO A 141 -7.75 11.42 25.32
N ALA A 142 -8.20 12.43 26.07
CA ALA A 142 -7.88 13.81 25.77
C ALA A 142 -6.39 14.16 25.88
N GLN A 143 -5.63 13.40 26.66
CA GLN A 143 -4.17 13.54 26.78
C GLN A 143 -3.44 12.97 25.58
N HIS A 144 -3.83 11.77 25.12
CA HIS A 144 -3.27 11.14 23.92
C HIS A 144 -3.53 12.02 22.69
N ARG A 145 -4.79 12.41 22.49
CA ARG A 145 -5.16 13.33 21.40
C ARG A 145 -4.44 14.67 21.48
N GLY A 146 -4.18 15.20 22.69
CA GLY A 146 -3.42 16.44 22.86
C GLY A 146 -1.97 16.36 22.36
N TRP A 147 -1.34 15.19 22.49
CA TRP A 147 -0.02 14.90 21.91
C TRP A 147 -0.10 14.81 20.39
N LEU A 148 -1.03 14.00 19.84
CA LEU A 148 -1.21 13.89 18.38
C LEU A 148 -1.53 15.23 17.72
N GLN A 149 -2.30 16.09 18.38
CA GLN A 149 -2.56 17.45 17.91
C GLN A 149 -1.29 18.32 17.93
N SER A 150 -0.42 18.16 18.92
CA SER A 150 0.83 18.92 19.00
C SER A 150 1.88 18.44 17.99
N LEU A 151 1.82 17.16 17.61
CA LEU A 151 2.62 16.55 16.55
C LEU A 151 2.06 16.88 15.14
N GLY A 152 0.87 17.50 15.06
CA GLY A 152 0.25 17.88 13.81
C GLY A 152 -0.48 16.75 13.08
N TYR A 153 -0.71 15.61 13.73
CA TYR A 153 -1.42 14.45 13.14
C TYR A 153 -2.94 14.50 13.31
N VAL A 154 -3.43 15.26 14.30
CA VAL A 154 -4.87 15.33 14.58
C VAL A 154 -5.30 16.78 14.71
N GLU A 155 -6.40 17.12 14.06
CA GLU A 155 -7.11 18.38 14.28
C GLU A 155 -8.40 18.17 15.05
N ARG A 156 -8.89 19.22 15.71
CA ARG A 156 -10.10 19.18 16.53
C ARG A 156 -11.04 20.32 16.15
N SER A 157 -12.26 19.97 15.76
CA SER A 157 -13.33 20.92 15.48
C SER A 157 -14.65 20.44 16.09
N ASP A 158 -15.40 21.35 16.72
CA ASP A 158 -16.73 21.07 17.31
C ASP A 158 -16.80 19.84 18.23
N GLY A 159 -15.70 19.56 18.94
CA GLY A 159 -15.61 18.43 19.87
C GLY A 159 -15.22 17.09 19.24
N LEU A 160 -15.18 17.02 17.91
CA LEU A 160 -14.70 15.91 17.10
C LEU A 160 -13.22 16.06 16.77
N ASN A 161 -12.55 14.94 16.60
CA ASN A 161 -11.15 14.85 16.20
C ASN A 161 -11.08 14.15 14.85
N SER A 162 -10.23 14.67 13.98
CA SER A 162 -9.99 14.15 12.62
C SER A 162 -8.50 14.08 12.37
N LEU A 163 -8.08 13.15 11.52
CA LEU A 163 -6.70 13.11 11.06
C LEU A 163 -6.43 14.32 10.16
N THR A 164 -5.23 14.87 10.26
CA THR A 164 -4.67 15.73 9.21
C THR A 164 -4.13 14.87 8.08
N GLU A 165 -3.72 15.45 6.96
CA GLU A 165 -3.10 14.70 5.86
C GLU A 165 -1.86 13.88 6.30
N SER A 166 -1.01 14.47 7.16
CA SER A 166 0.12 13.73 7.75
C SER A 166 -0.34 12.67 8.76
N GLY A 167 -1.43 12.92 9.48
CA GLY A 167 -2.05 11.95 10.38
C GLY A 167 -2.65 10.76 9.66
N GLU A 168 -3.30 10.98 8.51
CA GLU A 168 -3.86 9.91 7.67
C GLU A 168 -2.76 9.00 7.17
N ARG A 169 -1.66 9.56 6.65
CA ARG A 169 -0.49 8.76 6.23
C ARG A 169 0.08 7.92 7.37
N LEU A 170 0.28 8.53 8.55
CA LEU A 170 0.78 7.82 9.72
C LEU A 170 -0.20 6.73 10.18
N ALA A 171 -1.50 7.04 10.24
CA ALA A 171 -2.53 6.09 10.66
C ALA A 171 -2.63 4.90 9.71
N GLN A 172 -2.59 5.12 8.40
CA GLN A 172 -2.55 4.06 7.38
C GLN A 172 -1.29 3.20 7.54
N ARG A 173 -0.14 3.80 7.83
CA ARG A 173 1.11 3.09 8.08
C ARG A 173 1.02 2.20 9.29
N VAL A 174 0.58 2.76 10.42
CA VAL A 174 0.35 2.01 11.65
C VAL A 174 -0.63 0.86 11.42
N ALA A 175 -1.77 1.13 10.77
CA ALA A 175 -2.79 0.12 10.48
C ALA A 175 -2.28 -1.00 9.57
N SER A 176 -1.42 -0.67 8.58
CA SER A 176 -0.88 -1.65 7.66
C SER A 176 0.11 -2.63 8.31
N GLY A 177 0.74 -2.23 9.42
CA GLY A 177 1.85 -2.98 10.03
C GLY A 177 3.10 -3.07 9.16
N LEU A 178 3.15 -2.34 8.03
CA LEU A 178 4.25 -2.37 7.07
C LEU A 178 5.31 -1.34 7.45
N PRO A 179 6.61 -1.71 7.52
CA PRO A 179 7.65 -0.76 7.88
C PRO A 179 7.90 0.25 6.76
N ALA A 180 8.06 1.52 7.14
CA ALA A 180 8.68 2.54 6.30
C ALA A 180 10.20 2.42 6.40
N LEU A 181 10.85 2.16 5.27
CA LEU A 181 12.31 2.07 5.17
C LEU A 181 12.82 3.24 4.36
N GLU A 182 14.01 3.74 4.72
CA GLU A 182 14.63 4.85 4.01
C GLU A 182 15.36 4.34 2.76
N ARG A 183 14.96 4.87 1.61
CA ARG A 183 15.56 4.50 0.33
C ARG A 183 17.04 4.87 0.29
N GLY A 184 17.86 3.92 -0.15
CA GLY A 184 19.32 4.05 -0.17
C GLY A 184 20.01 3.63 1.13
N THR A 185 19.26 3.38 2.20
CA THR A 185 19.81 2.95 3.49
C THR A 185 20.06 1.44 3.49
N GLY A 186 21.22 1.04 4.04
CA GLY A 186 21.62 -0.35 4.17
C GLY A 186 21.17 -0.93 5.51
N TYR A 187 20.47 -2.08 5.48
CA TYR A 187 19.95 -2.76 6.65
C TYR A 187 20.55 -4.17 6.79
N SER A 188 20.88 -4.56 8.01
CA SER A 188 21.17 -5.95 8.39
C SER A 188 19.90 -6.78 8.43
N GLN A 189 20.04 -8.11 8.36
CA GLN A 189 18.89 -8.99 8.52
C GLN A 189 18.17 -8.77 9.86
N SER A 190 18.89 -8.57 10.97
CA SER A 190 18.28 -8.34 12.28
C SER A 190 17.48 -7.03 12.35
N GLU A 191 17.93 -5.98 11.66
CA GLU A 191 17.18 -4.71 11.59
C GLU A 191 15.90 -4.91 10.75
N LEU A 192 15.97 -5.66 9.64
CA LEU A 192 14.79 -5.98 8.84
C LEU A 192 13.82 -6.92 9.59
N GLU A 193 14.31 -7.91 10.33
CA GLU A 193 13.47 -8.79 11.15
C GLU A 193 12.72 -8.00 12.22
N ALA A 194 13.38 -7.02 12.84
CA ALA A 194 12.75 -6.12 13.78
C ALA A 194 11.74 -5.18 13.10
N ALA A 195 12.08 -4.62 11.95
CA ALA A 195 11.20 -3.68 11.23
C ALA A 195 9.93 -4.35 10.70
N PHE A 196 10.04 -5.55 10.14
CA PHE A 196 8.91 -6.32 9.59
C PHE A 196 8.22 -7.23 10.62
N ASP A 197 8.64 -7.18 11.89
CA ASP A 197 8.22 -8.10 12.96
C ASP A 197 8.13 -9.57 12.50
N THR A 198 9.18 -10.04 11.83
CA THR A 198 9.18 -11.38 11.21
C THR A 198 10.55 -12.03 11.29
N SER A 199 10.58 -13.36 11.20
CA SER A 199 11.84 -14.10 11.04
C SER A 199 12.05 -14.49 9.58
N PHE A 200 13.21 -14.15 9.02
CA PHE A 200 13.63 -14.59 7.68
C PHE A 200 14.37 -15.93 7.69
N GLY A 201 14.63 -16.50 8.88
CA GLY A 201 15.38 -17.73 9.04
C GLY A 201 16.89 -17.50 8.90
N SER A 202 17.62 -18.43 8.27
CA SER A 202 19.09 -18.33 8.19
C SER A 202 19.60 -17.30 7.18
N TYR A 203 18.79 -16.93 6.19
CA TYR A 203 19.06 -15.84 5.25
C TYR A 203 17.78 -15.44 4.51
N ILE A 204 17.70 -14.19 4.08
CA ILE A 204 16.64 -13.69 3.20
C ILE A 204 16.85 -14.25 1.78
N LYS A 205 15.87 -15.01 1.29
CA LYS A 205 15.79 -15.53 -0.10
C LYS A 205 15.62 -14.38 -1.12
N GLY A 206 15.84 -14.69 -2.40
CA GLY A 206 15.71 -13.72 -3.49
C GLY A 206 14.29 -13.22 -3.66
N ILE A 207 13.30 -14.11 -3.56
CA ILE A 207 11.87 -13.76 -3.53
C ILE A 207 11.27 -14.35 -2.26
N ASN A 208 10.69 -13.48 -1.43
CA ASN A 208 10.18 -13.84 -0.11
C ASN A 208 8.76 -13.27 0.09
N PRO A 209 7.72 -13.99 -0.37
CA PRO A 209 6.35 -13.59 -0.14
C PRO A 209 5.95 -13.80 1.32
N ARG A 210 5.20 -12.85 1.88
CA ARG A 210 4.73 -12.83 3.26
C ARG A 210 3.22 -12.71 3.31
N THR A 211 2.66 -13.32 4.34
CA THR A 211 1.22 -13.31 4.61
C THR A 211 0.96 -12.65 5.96
N ASP A 212 -0.22 -12.10 6.13
CA ASP A 212 -0.72 -11.64 7.43
C ASP A 212 -1.14 -12.82 8.33
N ASP A 213 -1.71 -12.48 9.49
CA ASP A 213 -2.19 -13.45 10.48
C ASP A 213 -3.37 -14.30 10.00
N ASP A 214 -4.14 -13.82 9.01
CA ASP A 214 -5.23 -14.53 8.37
C ASP A 214 -4.75 -15.44 7.22
N GLY A 215 -3.47 -15.34 6.86
CA GLY A 215 -2.84 -16.13 5.81
C GLY A 215 -3.01 -15.52 4.41
N GLU A 216 -3.51 -14.30 4.32
CA GLU A 216 -3.64 -13.57 3.05
C GLU A 216 -2.31 -12.91 2.67
N PRO A 217 -1.99 -12.75 1.37
CA PRO A 217 -0.76 -12.08 0.95
C PRO A 217 -0.68 -10.65 1.49
N ALA A 218 0.38 -10.35 2.23
CA ALA A 218 0.60 -9.03 2.85
C ALA A 218 1.63 -8.19 2.08
N TYR A 219 2.81 -8.74 1.81
CA TYR A 219 3.88 -8.05 1.07
C TYR A 219 4.88 -9.07 0.50
N ILE A 220 5.74 -8.61 -0.41
CA ILE A 220 6.84 -9.43 -0.95
C ILE A 220 8.15 -8.68 -0.79
N ILE A 221 9.20 -9.40 -0.36
CA ILE A 221 10.57 -8.90 -0.44
C ILE A 221 11.24 -9.51 -1.66
N VAL A 222 11.75 -8.66 -2.54
CA VAL A 222 12.60 -9.03 -3.67
C VAL A 222 14.01 -8.54 -3.41
N LYS A 223 14.98 -9.44 -3.52
CA LYS A 223 16.39 -9.19 -3.30
C LYS A 223 17.18 -9.55 -4.55
N ALA A 224 17.97 -8.60 -5.01
CA ALA A 224 19.03 -8.83 -5.98
C ALA A 224 20.41 -8.72 -5.31
N ARG A 225 21.40 -9.44 -5.84
CA ARG A 225 22.77 -9.45 -5.33
C ARG A 225 23.74 -9.31 -6.50
N GLU A 226 24.72 -8.42 -6.39
CA GLU A 226 25.65 -8.05 -7.46
C GLU A 226 26.44 -9.23 -8.05
N ASP A 227 26.95 -10.12 -7.20
CA ASP A 227 27.62 -11.37 -7.54
C ASP A 227 26.67 -12.58 -7.50
N GLY A 228 25.37 -12.33 -7.63
CA GLY A 228 24.33 -13.34 -7.65
C GLY A 228 24.50 -14.31 -8.82
N PRO A 229 23.88 -15.51 -8.73
CA PRO A 229 23.93 -16.50 -9.82
C PRO A 229 23.08 -16.10 -11.05
N TYR A 230 22.49 -14.90 -11.04
CA TYR A 230 21.54 -14.41 -12.03
C TYR A 230 22.06 -13.07 -12.58
N GLY A 231 22.06 -12.92 -13.91
CA GLY A 231 22.55 -11.72 -14.59
C GLY A 231 21.46 -10.66 -14.69
N ASP A 232 20.98 -10.18 -13.55
CA ASP A 232 19.93 -9.17 -13.50
C ASP A 232 20.46 -7.84 -14.08
N ASP A 233 19.71 -7.25 -15.01
CA ASP A 233 19.94 -5.88 -15.48
C ASP A 233 19.03 -4.96 -14.67
N LEU A 234 19.61 -4.29 -13.68
CA LEU A 234 18.92 -3.51 -12.64
C LEU A 234 18.98 -2.00 -12.88
N GLU A 235 19.47 -1.58 -14.04
CA GLU A 235 19.60 -0.17 -14.40
C GLU A 235 18.26 0.42 -14.88
N GLY A 236 17.98 1.65 -14.46
CA GLY A 236 16.80 2.41 -14.91
C GLY A 236 15.54 2.23 -14.04
N GLU A 237 14.48 2.88 -14.50
CA GLU A 237 13.15 2.87 -13.87
C GLU A 237 12.46 1.51 -14.01
N ARG A 238 12.64 0.87 -15.17
CA ARG A 238 12.11 -0.45 -15.50
C ARG A 238 13.26 -1.40 -15.83
N PHE A 239 13.28 -2.56 -15.18
CA PHE A 239 14.44 -3.45 -15.15
C PHE A 239 14.03 -4.92 -15.14
N THR A 240 14.97 -5.82 -15.44
CA THR A 240 14.69 -7.27 -15.54
C THR A 240 15.20 -8.00 -14.30
N TYR A 241 14.35 -8.86 -13.74
CA TYR A 241 14.68 -9.72 -12.61
C TYR A 241 14.41 -11.18 -12.96
N LEU A 242 15.39 -12.06 -12.74
CA LEU A 242 15.23 -13.49 -13.00
C LEU A 242 14.67 -14.22 -11.77
N GLY A 243 13.73 -15.14 -12.00
CA GLY A 243 13.11 -15.93 -10.94
C GLY A 243 14.07 -16.83 -10.19
N GLU A 244 13.61 -17.43 -9.09
CA GLU A 244 14.40 -18.37 -8.30
C GLU A 244 14.50 -19.76 -8.95
N GLY A 245 15.73 -20.27 -9.05
CA GLY A 245 16.00 -21.65 -9.42
C GLY A 245 17.43 -21.82 -9.95
N VAL A 246 18.26 -22.54 -9.20
CA VAL A 246 19.69 -22.71 -9.52
C VAL A 246 19.89 -23.48 -10.84
N PRO A 247 20.85 -23.07 -11.71
CA PRO A 247 21.14 -23.71 -12.99
C PRO A 247 21.33 -25.23 -12.92
N SER A 248 21.96 -25.73 -11.86
CA SER A 248 22.23 -27.15 -11.68
C SER A 248 20.98 -28.03 -11.53
N LYS A 249 19.80 -27.43 -11.33
CA LYS A 249 18.50 -28.11 -11.24
C LYS A 249 17.69 -28.07 -12.53
N GLY A 250 18.22 -27.48 -13.61
CA GLY A 250 17.55 -27.35 -14.90
C GLY A 250 16.54 -26.20 -14.92
N ASP A 251 15.45 -26.42 -15.64
CA ASP A 251 14.36 -25.46 -15.83
C ASP A 251 13.77 -24.98 -14.49
N GLN A 252 13.54 -23.67 -14.38
CA GLN A 252 12.87 -23.12 -13.21
C GLN A 252 11.45 -23.64 -13.10
N GLN A 253 11.03 -23.89 -11.86
CA GLN A 253 9.70 -24.39 -11.55
C GLN A 253 8.83 -23.25 -11.00
N LEU A 254 7.50 -23.37 -11.14
CA LEU A 254 6.56 -22.46 -10.50
C LEU A 254 6.48 -22.75 -8.99
N THR A 255 7.50 -22.30 -8.26
CA THR A 255 7.55 -22.37 -6.80
C THR A 255 6.63 -21.30 -6.19
N PRO A 256 6.29 -21.36 -4.88
CA PRO A 256 5.57 -20.27 -4.22
C PRO A 256 6.23 -18.90 -4.40
N ALA A 257 7.57 -18.86 -4.45
CA ALA A 257 8.35 -17.66 -4.73
C ALA A 257 8.07 -17.10 -6.14
N ASN A 258 8.32 -17.89 -7.19
CA ASN A 258 8.08 -17.45 -8.56
C ASN A 258 6.59 -17.16 -8.81
N GLY A 259 5.71 -18.00 -8.26
CA GLY A 259 4.26 -17.85 -8.37
C GLY A 259 3.75 -16.55 -7.76
N ALA A 260 4.37 -16.05 -6.69
CA ALA A 260 3.95 -14.79 -6.08
C ALA A 260 4.20 -13.58 -7.01
N LEU A 261 5.34 -13.54 -7.72
CA LEU A 261 5.60 -12.49 -8.70
C LEU A 261 4.76 -12.67 -9.98
N VAL A 262 4.47 -13.91 -10.40
CA VAL A 262 3.52 -14.18 -11.49
C VAL A 262 2.13 -13.64 -11.14
N ASN A 263 1.64 -13.90 -9.92
CA ASN A 263 0.34 -13.41 -9.47
C ASN A 263 0.28 -11.87 -9.47
N LEU A 264 1.38 -11.19 -9.12
CA LEU A 264 1.46 -9.72 -9.21
C LEU A 264 1.36 -9.23 -10.65
N ALA A 265 2.10 -9.86 -11.59
CA ALA A 265 1.97 -9.55 -13.01
C ALA A 265 0.56 -9.81 -13.56
N GLU A 266 -0.18 -10.74 -12.95
CA GLU A 266 -1.57 -11.08 -13.28
C GLU A 266 -2.62 -10.23 -12.52
N GLY A 267 -2.20 -9.25 -11.71
CA GLY A 267 -3.09 -8.26 -11.09
C GLY A 267 -3.33 -8.44 -9.58
N ALA A 268 -2.50 -9.20 -8.87
CA ALA A 268 -2.46 -9.12 -7.41
C ALA A 268 -1.89 -7.76 -6.96
N VAL A 269 -2.32 -7.27 -5.80
CA VAL A 269 -1.93 -5.96 -5.27
C VAL A 269 -1.38 -6.14 -3.87
N VAL A 270 -0.06 -6.34 -3.77
CA VAL A 270 0.68 -6.28 -2.51
C VAL A 270 1.97 -5.48 -2.74
N PRO A 271 2.44 -4.71 -1.76
CA PRO A 271 3.69 -3.97 -1.89
C PRO A 271 4.88 -4.91 -2.06
N VAL A 272 5.78 -4.56 -2.98
CA VAL A 272 7.03 -5.29 -3.21
C VAL A 272 8.20 -4.41 -2.80
N TYR A 273 8.88 -4.80 -1.72
CA TYR A 273 10.08 -4.14 -1.26
C TYR A 273 11.28 -4.66 -2.04
N PHE A 274 11.97 -3.78 -2.75
CA PHE A 274 13.16 -4.15 -3.49
C PHE A 274 14.43 -3.83 -2.70
N PHE A 275 15.32 -4.80 -2.61
CA PHE A 275 16.63 -4.65 -1.97
C PHE A 275 17.75 -5.07 -2.91
N TYR A 276 18.85 -4.33 -2.85
CA TYR A 276 20.08 -4.63 -3.54
C TYR A 276 21.20 -4.94 -2.53
N GLN A 277 21.95 -6.00 -2.77
CA GLN A 277 23.14 -6.35 -2.00
C GLN A 277 24.40 -6.18 -2.87
N PRO A 278 25.26 -5.18 -2.59
CA PRO A 278 26.60 -5.10 -3.17
C PRO A 278 27.45 -6.34 -2.83
N ALA A 279 28.35 -6.75 -3.73
CA ALA A 279 29.11 -8.01 -3.57
C ALA A 279 29.99 -8.04 -2.30
N ASP A 280 30.54 -6.88 -1.92
CA ASP A 280 31.46 -6.73 -0.80
C ASP A 280 30.76 -6.29 0.51
N GLU A 281 29.41 -6.25 0.53
CA GLU A 281 28.64 -5.81 1.69
C GLU A 281 27.71 -6.91 2.22
N ASP A 282 27.58 -6.98 3.56
CA ASP A 282 26.68 -7.90 4.25
C ASP A 282 25.29 -7.30 4.51
N ARG A 283 25.12 -6.00 4.25
CA ARG A 283 23.86 -5.26 4.39
C ARG A 283 23.09 -5.22 3.08
N LEU A 284 21.76 -5.15 3.21
CA LEU A 284 20.81 -5.00 2.12
C LEU A 284 20.43 -3.54 1.99
N ARG A 285 20.77 -2.92 0.87
CA ARG A 285 20.33 -1.54 0.57
C ARG A 285 18.88 -1.57 0.11
N TYR A 286 18.01 -0.83 0.79
CA TYR A 286 16.64 -0.66 0.35
C TYR A 286 16.60 0.26 -0.88
N GLU A 287 15.94 -0.19 -1.95
CA GLU A 287 15.93 0.47 -3.25
C GLU A 287 14.59 1.15 -3.57
N GLY A 288 13.62 1.04 -2.65
CA GLY A 288 12.25 1.52 -2.81
C GLY A 288 11.26 0.39 -3.11
N LEU A 289 9.99 0.77 -3.27
CA LEU A 289 8.95 -0.15 -3.73
C LEU A 289 9.06 -0.35 -5.25
N VAL A 290 8.68 -1.54 -5.69
CA VAL A 290 8.61 -1.90 -7.11
C VAL A 290 7.26 -2.52 -7.44
N ASP A 291 6.90 -2.45 -8.71
CA ASP A 291 5.80 -3.18 -9.31
C ASP A 291 6.34 -4.31 -10.19
N VAL A 292 5.57 -5.39 -10.35
CA VAL A 292 5.89 -6.48 -11.27
C VAL A 292 4.95 -6.34 -12.46
N VAL A 293 5.45 -5.75 -13.54
CA VAL A 293 4.62 -5.36 -14.69
C VAL A 293 4.49 -6.44 -15.76
N ASP A 294 5.34 -7.48 -15.71
CA ASP A 294 5.29 -8.61 -16.64
C ASP A 294 6.01 -9.83 -16.08
N ALA A 295 5.58 -11.02 -16.52
CA ALA A 295 6.18 -12.30 -16.16
C ALA A 295 6.17 -13.25 -17.36
N GLU A 296 7.35 -13.56 -17.89
CA GLU A 296 7.51 -14.47 -19.02
C GLU A 296 8.25 -15.76 -18.59
N TYR A 297 7.90 -16.90 -19.21
CA TYR A 297 8.66 -18.15 -19.05
C TYR A 297 9.41 -18.46 -20.35
N VAL A 298 10.72 -18.16 -20.35
CA VAL A 298 11.54 -18.04 -21.57
C VAL A 298 12.84 -18.82 -21.43
N ALA A 299 13.49 -19.12 -22.55
CA ALA A 299 14.84 -19.67 -22.53
C ALA A 299 15.82 -18.65 -21.92
N ASP A 300 16.79 -19.13 -21.14
CA ASP A 300 17.88 -18.29 -20.63
C ASP A 300 18.81 -17.79 -21.75
N ALA A 301 19.78 -16.94 -21.41
CA ALA A 301 20.62 -16.27 -22.39
C ALA A 301 21.42 -17.26 -23.29
N ASP A 302 21.78 -18.41 -22.74
CA ASP A 302 22.49 -19.48 -23.45
C ASP A 302 21.55 -20.44 -24.20
N GLY A 303 20.25 -20.42 -23.89
CA GLY A 303 19.23 -21.28 -24.48
C GLY A 303 19.20 -22.69 -23.91
N ASP A 304 19.85 -22.93 -22.77
CA ASP A 304 20.07 -24.25 -22.19
C ASP A 304 18.92 -24.71 -21.28
N ARG A 305 18.14 -23.77 -20.75
CA ARG A 305 16.99 -24.04 -19.86
C ARG A 305 15.95 -22.93 -19.90
N LEU A 306 14.75 -23.23 -19.38
CA LEU A 306 13.68 -22.26 -19.19
C LEU A 306 13.76 -21.57 -17.82
N VAL A 307 13.52 -20.26 -17.79
CA VAL A 307 13.56 -19.40 -16.61
C VAL A 307 12.36 -18.46 -16.60
N TYR A 308 11.92 -18.06 -15.41
CA TYR A 308 11.00 -16.93 -15.26
C TYR A 308 11.80 -15.63 -15.39
N ARG A 309 11.34 -14.76 -16.30
CA ARG A 309 11.83 -13.41 -16.47
C ARG A 309 10.72 -12.46 -16.04
N PHE A 310 10.97 -11.73 -14.96
CA PHE A 310 10.06 -10.69 -14.49
C PHE A 310 10.55 -9.34 -14.97
N THR A 311 9.62 -8.50 -15.38
CA THR A 311 9.91 -7.08 -15.60
C THR A 311 9.41 -6.31 -14.41
N LEU A 312 10.30 -5.64 -13.70
CA LEU A 312 10.00 -4.83 -12.52
C LEU A 312 10.11 -3.35 -12.87
N GLU A 313 9.31 -2.53 -12.20
CA GLU A 313 9.33 -1.08 -12.36
C GLU A 313 9.38 -0.40 -10.98
N ARG A 314 10.26 0.59 -10.81
CA ARG A 314 10.39 1.34 -9.56
C ARG A 314 9.20 2.26 -9.39
N LEU A 315 8.61 2.25 -8.20
CA LEU A 315 7.52 3.14 -7.85
C LEU A 315 8.07 4.45 -7.29
N GLU A 316 7.44 5.57 -7.67
CA GLU A 316 7.66 6.88 -7.04
C GLU A 316 6.83 7.03 -5.75
N ILE A 317 6.75 5.95 -4.97
CA ILE A 317 6.11 5.90 -3.64
C ILE A 317 7.12 5.24 -2.70
N ASP A 318 7.49 5.97 -1.65
CA ASP A 318 8.43 5.47 -0.64
C ASP A 318 7.70 4.83 0.57
N ASP A 319 6.43 5.21 0.82
CA ASP A 319 5.62 4.70 1.93
C ASP A 319 4.66 3.57 1.47
N PRO A 320 4.82 2.33 1.97
CA PRO A 320 3.89 1.23 1.71
C PRO A 320 2.44 1.52 2.10
N ALA A 321 2.21 2.39 3.07
CA ALA A 321 0.88 2.82 3.48
C ALA A 321 0.17 3.62 2.38
N GLU A 322 0.93 4.46 1.66
CA GLU A 322 0.43 5.21 0.52
C GLU A 322 0.08 4.26 -0.64
N PHE A 323 0.89 3.20 -0.83
CA PHE A 323 0.54 2.14 -1.78
C PHE A 323 -0.77 1.43 -1.42
N ALA A 324 -0.96 1.07 -0.15
CA ALA A 324 -2.18 0.41 0.33
C ALA A 324 -3.42 1.32 0.21
N ALA A 325 -3.31 2.59 0.63
CA ALA A 325 -4.39 3.56 0.51
C ALA A 325 -4.75 3.85 -0.96
N LEU A 326 -3.75 3.90 -1.84
CA LEU A 326 -3.98 4.02 -3.27
C LEU A 326 -4.65 2.76 -3.84
N ALA A 327 -4.29 1.58 -3.37
CA ALA A 327 -4.94 0.33 -3.75
C ALA A 327 -6.42 0.33 -3.34
N ASP A 328 -6.72 0.71 -2.10
CA ASP A 328 -8.08 0.70 -1.55
C ASP A 328 -8.97 1.76 -2.19
N SER A 329 -8.50 3.00 -2.32
CA SER A 329 -9.26 4.11 -2.95
C SER A 329 -9.68 3.80 -4.40
N VAL A 330 -8.90 2.98 -5.09
CA VAL A 330 -9.18 2.56 -6.46
C VAL A 330 -10.17 1.39 -6.49
N VAL A 331 -10.14 0.49 -5.51
CA VAL A 331 -11.06 -0.66 -5.40
C VAL A 331 -12.46 -0.19 -5.01
N ASP A 332 -12.57 0.75 -4.07
CA ASP A 332 -13.84 1.26 -3.52
C ASP A 332 -14.47 2.38 -4.39
N GLY A 333 -13.66 3.05 -5.23
CA GLY A 333 -14.05 4.19 -6.07
C GLY A 333 -14.87 3.87 -7.33
N GLY A 334 -15.78 2.88 -7.28
CA GLY A 334 -16.80 2.66 -8.31
C GLY A 334 -17.90 3.74 -8.34
N ALA A 335 -18.00 4.56 -7.29
CA ALA A 335 -18.89 5.70 -7.22
C ALA A 335 -18.18 6.89 -6.55
N GLY A 336 -17.86 7.93 -7.33
CA GLY A 336 -17.69 9.28 -6.79
C GLY A 336 -16.27 9.78 -6.48
N ILE A 337 -15.35 9.71 -7.44
CA ILE A 337 -14.36 10.81 -7.58
C ILE A 337 -14.50 11.37 -8.99
N GLU A 338 -15.62 12.09 -9.20
CA GLU A 338 -15.63 13.20 -10.15
C GLU A 338 -14.92 14.34 -9.42
N ASN A 339 -13.72 14.69 -9.88
CA ASN A 339 -12.98 15.84 -9.38
C ASN A 339 -13.81 17.10 -9.70
N GLU A 340 -14.47 17.71 -8.69
CA GLU A 340 -15.24 18.96 -8.77
C GLU A 340 -14.37 20.20 -9.04
N SER A 341 -13.36 20.12 -9.90
CA SER A 341 -12.51 21.27 -10.25
C SER A 341 -12.42 21.56 -11.74
N SER A 342 -13.57 21.71 -12.41
CA SER A 342 -13.67 22.71 -13.50
C SER A 342 -15.11 23.12 -13.78
N GLY A 343 -15.54 24.21 -13.14
CA GLY A 343 -16.69 24.96 -13.62
C GLY A 343 -16.34 25.66 -14.93
N ILE A 344 -16.74 25.10 -16.07
CA ILE A 344 -17.02 25.84 -17.31
C ILE A 344 -18.25 25.23 -17.97
N ASP A 345 -19.27 26.07 -18.15
CA ASP A 345 -20.55 25.77 -18.80
C ASP A 345 -20.41 25.11 -20.18
N ALA A 346 -21.18 24.05 -20.42
CA ALA A 346 -21.78 23.77 -21.73
C ALA A 346 -23.05 22.91 -21.58
N ASP A 347 -24.18 23.56 -21.81
CA ASP A 347 -25.46 23.01 -22.22
C ASP A 347 -25.29 22.06 -23.44
N ASP A 348 -25.49 20.76 -23.25
CA ASP A 348 -25.92 19.86 -24.34
C ASP A 348 -26.68 18.65 -23.77
N GLY A 349 -27.91 18.46 -24.24
CA GLY A 349 -28.75 17.33 -23.87
C GLY A 349 -28.36 16.08 -24.66
N GLY A 350 -27.68 15.14 -24.00
CA GLY A 350 -27.41 13.78 -24.47
C GLY A 350 -27.60 12.77 -23.33
N ASP A 351 -28.08 11.57 -23.65
CA ASP A 351 -28.47 10.52 -22.70
C ASP A 351 -27.40 10.22 -21.63
N ALA A 352 -27.81 10.24 -20.35
CA ALA A 352 -26.93 10.13 -19.18
C ALA A 352 -26.33 8.73 -18.91
N ASP A 353 -26.38 7.79 -19.85
CA ASP A 353 -25.94 6.39 -19.65
C ASP A 353 -24.85 5.92 -20.63
N GLU A 354 -24.40 6.77 -21.55
CA GLU A 354 -23.35 6.38 -22.51
C GLU A 354 -21.94 6.75 -21.99
N PRO A 355 -21.10 5.78 -21.59
CA PRO A 355 -19.77 6.06 -21.06
C PRO A 355 -18.81 6.47 -22.18
N ALA A 356 -17.93 7.43 -21.90
CA ALA A 356 -16.79 7.73 -22.77
C ALA A 356 -15.88 6.50 -22.94
N LEU A 357 -15.42 6.25 -24.17
CA LEU A 357 -14.50 5.15 -24.48
C LEU A 357 -13.16 5.27 -23.73
N THR A 358 -12.67 6.50 -23.60
CA THR A 358 -11.37 6.81 -23.02
C THR A 358 -11.47 7.45 -21.65
N ALA A 359 -10.46 7.22 -20.81
CA ALA A 359 -10.32 7.92 -19.53
C ALA A 359 -9.66 9.30 -19.72
N ASP A 360 -10.06 10.32 -18.94
CA ASP A 360 -9.29 11.55 -18.83
C ASP A 360 -8.09 11.29 -17.90
N GLU A 361 -6.99 10.78 -18.46
CA GLU A 361 -5.81 10.38 -17.70
C GLU A 361 -4.80 11.51 -17.45
N ALA A 362 -5.06 12.71 -17.99
CA ALA A 362 -4.14 13.84 -17.94
C ALA A 362 -3.78 14.33 -16.51
N GLU A 363 -4.53 13.90 -15.49
CA GLU A 363 -4.33 14.29 -14.09
C GLU A 363 -3.69 13.21 -13.19
N PHE A 364 -3.50 11.97 -13.67
CA PHE A 364 -2.96 10.89 -12.82
C PHE A 364 -1.45 10.70 -12.95
N THR A 365 -0.77 10.45 -11.83
CA THR A 365 0.63 9.99 -11.83
C THR A 365 0.74 8.59 -12.44
N ALA A 366 1.93 8.20 -12.89
CA ALA A 366 2.14 6.87 -13.48
C ALA A 366 1.76 5.73 -12.51
N THR A 367 2.02 5.92 -11.21
CA THR A 367 1.64 4.99 -10.13
C THR A 367 0.13 4.89 -9.95
N GLN A 368 -0.59 6.02 -9.94
CA GLN A 368 -2.05 6.04 -9.86
C GLN A 368 -2.71 5.31 -11.04
N ARG A 369 -2.21 5.49 -12.27
CA ARG A 369 -2.73 4.78 -13.45
C ARG A 369 -2.56 3.26 -13.35
N ARG A 370 -1.52 2.78 -12.67
CA ARG A 370 -1.16 1.36 -12.58
C ARG A 370 -1.88 0.63 -11.46
N VAL A 371 -2.03 1.27 -10.29
CA VAL A 371 -2.91 0.76 -9.24
C VAL A 371 -4.35 0.65 -9.75
N ARG A 372 -4.80 1.62 -10.57
CA ARG A 372 -6.07 1.55 -11.31
C ARG A 372 -6.17 0.36 -12.26
N SER A 373 -5.10 0.05 -12.99
CA SER A 373 -5.04 -1.11 -13.88
C SER A 373 -5.13 -2.44 -13.12
N SER A 374 -4.41 -2.58 -12.01
CA SER A 374 -4.42 -3.82 -11.20
C SER A 374 -5.77 -4.03 -10.50
N ALA A 375 -6.35 -2.97 -9.93
CA ALA A 375 -7.69 -3.01 -9.35
C ALA A 375 -8.78 -3.28 -10.40
N PHE A 376 -8.63 -2.80 -11.64
CA PHE A 376 -9.51 -3.18 -12.74
C PHE A 376 -9.50 -4.70 -12.95
N ALA A 377 -8.32 -5.32 -13.01
CA ALA A 377 -8.21 -6.76 -13.19
C ALA A 377 -8.90 -7.54 -12.06
N LYS A 378 -8.68 -7.14 -10.80
CA LYS A 378 -9.36 -7.73 -9.64
C LYS A 378 -10.88 -7.57 -9.71
N ARG A 379 -11.39 -6.37 -10.01
CA ARG A 379 -12.84 -6.11 -10.09
C ARG A 379 -13.50 -6.90 -11.21
N VAL A 380 -12.90 -6.93 -12.40
CA VAL A 380 -13.42 -7.69 -13.54
C VAL A 380 -13.43 -9.18 -13.22
N THR A 381 -12.31 -9.76 -12.79
CA THR A 381 -12.28 -11.21 -12.51
C THR A 381 -13.22 -11.61 -11.37
N THR A 382 -13.42 -10.74 -10.36
CA THR A 382 -14.39 -10.95 -9.28
C THR A 382 -15.83 -10.86 -9.77
N ALA A 383 -16.17 -9.87 -10.60
CA ALA A 383 -17.54 -9.70 -11.13
C ALA A 383 -18.03 -10.90 -11.95
N TYR A 384 -17.12 -11.71 -12.49
CA TYR A 384 -17.42 -12.93 -13.24
C TYR A 384 -17.21 -14.22 -12.41
N ASP A 385 -17.08 -14.12 -11.08
CA ASP A 385 -16.77 -15.24 -10.17
C ASP A 385 -15.56 -16.07 -10.61
N ARG A 386 -14.54 -15.42 -11.18
CA ARG A 386 -13.35 -16.10 -11.73
C ARG A 386 -13.72 -17.20 -12.73
N ARG A 387 -14.73 -16.96 -13.59
CA ARG A 387 -15.11 -17.80 -14.72
C ARG A 387 -14.87 -17.06 -16.04
N CYS A 388 -14.49 -17.81 -17.07
CA CYS A 388 -14.30 -17.24 -18.39
C CYS A 388 -15.66 -16.84 -18.97
N ALA A 389 -15.79 -15.59 -19.42
CA ALA A 389 -16.98 -15.04 -20.03
C ALA A 389 -17.41 -15.83 -21.28
N ILE A 390 -16.47 -16.42 -22.02
CA ILE A 390 -16.78 -17.15 -23.26
C ILE A 390 -17.14 -18.61 -23.01
N CYS A 391 -16.34 -19.36 -22.24
CA CYS A 391 -16.58 -20.81 -22.06
C CYS A 391 -17.18 -21.21 -20.70
N GLY A 392 -17.40 -20.25 -19.80
CA GLY A 392 -17.93 -20.47 -18.45
C GLY A 392 -17.02 -21.24 -17.50
N ALA A 393 -15.85 -21.69 -17.96
CA ALA A 393 -14.95 -22.51 -17.16
C ALA A 393 -14.16 -21.65 -16.15
N SER A 394 -13.97 -22.20 -14.95
CA SER A 394 -12.93 -21.80 -14.01
C SER A 394 -11.98 -22.99 -13.87
N ARG A 395 -10.74 -22.84 -14.34
CA ARG A 395 -9.73 -23.91 -14.33
C ARG A 395 -8.67 -23.56 -13.31
N GLU A 396 -8.39 -24.50 -12.43
CA GLU A 396 -7.40 -24.32 -11.38
C GLU A 396 -6.14 -25.14 -11.70
N SER A 397 -4.97 -24.55 -11.49
CA SER A 397 -3.71 -25.26 -11.55
C SER A 397 -3.52 -26.11 -10.28
N PRO A 398 -2.65 -27.14 -10.31
CA PRO A 398 -2.30 -27.88 -9.09
C PRO A 398 -1.70 -27.01 -7.96
N ALA A 399 -1.28 -25.78 -8.28
CA ALA A 399 -0.74 -24.80 -7.33
C ALA A 399 -1.82 -23.83 -6.79
N GLY A 400 -3.09 -23.99 -7.17
CA GLY A 400 -4.20 -23.16 -6.68
C GLY A 400 -4.47 -21.89 -7.48
N THR A 401 -3.79 -21.67 -8.61
CA THR A 401 -4.02 -20.49 -9.46
C THR A 401 -5.15 -20.74 -10.46
N VAL A 402 -5.94 -19.71 -10.79
CA VAL A 402 -7.07 -19.83 -11.71
C VAL A 402 -6.72 -19.23 -13.07
N ASP A 403 -7.03 -19.94 -14.15
CA ASP A 403 -6.75 -19.56 -15.55
C ASP A 403 -7.74 -18.49 -16.05
N ILE A 404 -7.74 -17.30 -15.43
CA ILE A 404 -8.64 -16.18 -15.74
C ILE A 404 -7.90 -14.85 -15.64
N GLU A 405 -8.00 -14.05 -16.69
CA GLU A 405 -7.41 -12.72 -16.86
C GLU A 405 -8.52 -11.70 -17.15
N ALA A 406 -8.29 -10.42 -16.84
CA ALA A 406 -9.19 -9.36 -17.27
C ALA A 406 -8.73 -8.79 -18.61
N ALA A 407 -9.58 -8.91 -19.62
CA ALA A 407 -9.38 -8.34 -20.94
C ALA A 407 -10.17 -7.04 -21.07
N HIS A 408 -9.52 -5.96 -21.51
CA HIS A 408 -10.22 -4.74 -21.91
C HIS A 408 -10.97 -4.96 -23.23
N ILE A 409 -12.25 -4.60 -23.27
CA ILE A 409 -13.05 -4.64 -24.49
C ILE A 409 -12.56 -3.56 -25.45
N TYR A 410 -12.56 -2.30 -25.00
CA TYR A 410 -11.88 -1.22 -25.69
C TYR A 410 -10.45 -1.10 -25.14
N PRO A 411 -9.42 -1.31 -25.98
CA PRO A 411 -8.06 -1.55 -25.52
C PRO A 411 -7.47 -0.44 -24.67
N LYS A 412 -6.76 -0.81 -23.59
CA LYS A 412 -6.03 0.13 -22.74
C LYS A 412 -5.03 1.01 -23.50
N LYS A 413 -4.37 0.46 -24.54
CA LYS A 413 -3.43 1.20 -25.42
C LYS A 413 -4.06 2.38 -26.18
N GLU A 414 -5.39 2.37 -26.33
CA GLU A 414 -6.17 3.48 -26.90
C GLU A 414 -6.75 4.37 -25.79
N ASN A 415 -6.17 4.31 -24.58
CA ASN A 415 -6.62 4.99 -23.38
C ASN A 415 -8.00 4.51 -22.88
N GLY A 416 -8.32 3.22 -23.08
CA GLY A 416 -9.57 2.62 -22.64
C GLY A 416 -9.82 2.73 -21.14
N ARG A 417 -11.08 3.00 -20.77
CA ARG A 417 -11.49 3.28 -19.39
C ARG A 417 -11.42 2.03 -18.51
N ASP A 418 -10.85 2.15 -17.31
CA ASP A 418 -10.71 1.05 -16.33
C ASP A 418 -12.01 0.85 -15.50
N THR A 419 -13.10 0.49 -16.18
CA THR A 419 -14.40 0.16 -15.58
C THR A 419 -14.76 -1.30 -15.87
N VAL A 420 -15.46 -1.99 -14.95
CA VAL A 420 -15.92 -3.37 -15.19
C VAL A 420 -16.76 -3.49 -16.46
N ARG A 421 -17.51 -2.44 -16.82
CA ARG A 421 -18.29 -2.36 -18.08
C ARG A 421 -17.43 -2.41 -19.35
N ASN A 422 -16.11 -2.14 -19.24
CA ASN A 422 -15.11 -2.25 -20.30
C ASN A 422 -14.25 -3.54 -20.15
N GLY A 423 -14.66 -4.48 -19.30
CA GLY A 423 -13.87 -5.67 -18.97
C GLY A 423 -14.61 -6.98 -19.21
N LEU A 424 -13.86 -7.98 -19.67
CA LEU A 424 -14.26 -9.38 -19.73
C LEU A 424 -13.28 -10.23 -18.95
N ALA A 425 -13.76 -11.14 -18.09
CA ALA A 425 -12.91 -12.16 -17.49
C ALA A 425 -12.72 -13.30 -18.49
N LEU A 426 -11.51 -13.55 -19.00
CA LEU A 426 -11.25 -14.54 -20.05
C LEU A 426 -10.14 -15.51 -19.64
N CYS A 427 -10.25 -16.78 -20.02
CA CYS A 427 -9.07 -17.65 -19.94
C CYS A 427 -8.06 -17.27 -21.03
N ARG A 428 -6.80 -17.64 -20.85
CA ARG A 428 -5.69 -17.21 -21.72
C ARG A 428 -5.94 -17.39 -23.22
N LEU A 429 -6.52 -18.52 -23.61
CA LEU A 429 -6.86 -18.80 -25.01
C LEU A 429 -7.88 -17.80 -25.56
N HIS A 430 -8.96 -17.55 -24.81
CA HIS A 430 -10.02 -16.65 -25.24
C HIS A 430 -9.58 -15.18 -25.16
N HIS A 431 -8.73 -14.83 -24.19
CA HIS A 431 -8.15 -13.50 -24.11
C HIS A 431 -7.31 -13.20 -25.36
N TRP A 432 -6.37 -14.09 -25.70
CA TRP A 432 -5.59 -13.97 -26.94
C TRP A 432 -6.49 -13.91 -28.19
N ALA A 433 -7.50 -14.78 -28.28
CA ALA A 433 -8.39 -14.83 -29.44
C ALA A 433 -9.19 -13.52 -29.58
N PHE A 434 -9.66 -12.95 -28.48
CA PHE A 434 -10.39 -11.69 -28.46
C PHE A 434 -9.51 -10.50 -28.88
N ASP A 435 -8.28 -10.41 -28.35
CA ASP A 435 -7.32 -9.36 -28.68
C ASP A 435 -6.78 -9.45 -30.12
N ALA A 436 -6.65 -10.67 -30.64
CA ALA A 436 -6.21 -10.92 -32.02
C ALA A 436 -7.34 -10.71 -33.04
N GLY A 437 -8.59 -10.47 -32.59
CA GLY A 437 -9.75 -10.29 -33.45
C GLY A 437 -10.34 -11.58 -34.02
N TRP A 438 -10.05 -12.73 -33.41
CA TRP A 438 -10.76 -13.97 -33.72
C TRP A 438 -12.19 -13.96 -33.19
N LEU A 439 -12.40 -13.31 -32.05
CA LEU A 439 -13.66 -13.26 -31.35
C LEU A 439 -14.09 -11.81 -31.16
N ALA A 440 -15.38 -11.55 -31.28
CA ALA A 440 -16.03 -10.32 -30.83
C ALA A 440 -17.37 -10.67 -30.15
N VAL A 441 -18.09 -9.68 -29.64
CA VAL A 441 -19.37 -9.89 -28.93
C VAL A 441 -20.42 -8.88 -29.42
N THR A 442 -21.65 -9.34 -29.64
CA THR A 442 -22.81 -8.51 -30.01
C THR A 442 -23.38 -7.75 -28.81
N ASP A 443 -24.28 -6.78 -29.07
CA ASP A 443 -24.93 -6.01 -27.98
C ASP A 443 -25.94 -6.84 -27.17
N ASP A 444 -26.38 -7.98 -27.70
CA ASP A 444 -27.16 -9.01 -26.98
C ASP A 444 -26.29 -10.14 -26.39
N TYR A 445 -24.98 -9.90 -26.26
CA TYR A 445 -24.00 -10.76 -25.60
C TYR A 445 -23.82 -12.15 -26.26
N ARG A 446 -23.82 -12.18 -27.59
CA ARG A 446 -23.49 -13.37 -28.41
C ARG A 446 -22.05 -13.27 -28.92
N VAL A 447 -21.33 -14.38 -28.90
CA VAL A 447 -19.99 -14.45 -29.48
C VAL A 447 -20.07 -14.44 -31.01
N LEU A 448 -19.22 -13.62 -31.63
CA LEU A 448 -18.97 -13.57 -33.07
C LEU A 448 -17.56 -14.11 -33.35
N VAL A 449 -17.38 -14.82 -34.45
CA VAL A 449 -16.11 -15.43 -34.86
C VAL A 449 -15.69 -14.90 -36.23
N ALA A 450 -14.43 -14.51 -36.38
CA ALA A 450 -13.90 -14.09 -37.66
C ALA A 450 -13.89 -15.26 -38.67
N ASP A 451 -14.52 -15.06 -39.83
CA ASP A 451 -14.62 -16.10 -40.87
C ASP A 451 -13.29 -16.31 -41.61
N ARG A 452 -12.45 -17.20 -41.07
CA ARG A 452 -11.08 -17.47 -41.53
C ARG A 452 -10.78 -18.97 -41.67
N PRO A 453 -11.53 -19.72 -42.49
CA PRO A 453 -11.32 -21.15 -42.68
C PRO A 453 -9.97 -21.51 -43.32
N ASP A 454 -9.25 -20.51 -43.84
CA ASP A 454 -7.90 -20.62 -44.38
C ASP A 454 -6.81 -20.81 -43.29
N LEU A 455 -7.11 -20.48 -42.04
CA LEU A 455 -6.15 -20.49 -40.94
C LEU A 455 -6.27 -21.75 -40.07
N GLU A 456 -5.13 -22.32 -39.70
CA GLU A 456 -5.07 -23.45 -38.75
C GLU A 456 -5.59 -23.00 -37.38
N GLY A 457 -6.46 -23.81 -36.77
CA GLY A 457 -7.12 -23.47 -35.50
C GLY A 457 -8.51 -22.82 -35.64
N TYR A 458 -8.93 -22.40 -36.84
CA TYR A 458 -10.26 -21.80 -37.06
C TYR A 458 -11.42 -22.68 -36.55
N GLU A 459 -11.35 -24.00 -36.74
CA GLU A 459 -12.39 -24.93 -36.28
C GLU A 459 -12.60 -24.93 -34.76
N GLU A 460 -11.61 -24.52 -33.97
CA GLU A 460 -11.73 -24.39 -32.52
C GLU A 460 -12.64 -23.20 -32.16
N PHE A 461 -12.43 -22.06 -32.82
CA PHE A 461 -13.20 -20.83 -32.58
C PHE A 461 -14.56 -20.85 -33.27
N ALA A 462 -14.68 -21.42 -34.47
CA ALA A 462 -15.94 -21.46 -35.23
C ALA A 462 -17.09 -22.15 -34.47
N ARG A 463 -16.77 -23.01 -33.49
CA ARG A 463 -17.75 -23.66 -32.61
C ARG A 463 -18.36 -22.72 -31.57
N LEU A 464 -17.75 -21.55 -31.34
CA LEU A 464 -18.20 -20.54 -30.40
C LEU A 464 -19.20 -19.56 -31.03
N GLU A 465 -19.38 -19.58 -32.35
CA GLU A 465 -20.28 -18.67 -33.05
C GLU A 465 -21.71 -18.74 -32.49
N GLY A 466 -22.23 -17.60 -32.03
CA GLY A 466 -23.57 -17.45 -31.48
C GLY A 466 -23.77 -17.95 -30.04
N GLU A 467 -22.71 -18.44 -29.38
CA GLU A 467 -22.79 -18.84 -27.97
C GLU A 467 -23.06 -17.62 -27.06
N GLU A 468 -23.78 -17.83 -25.96
CA GLU A 468 -24.08 -16.77 -24.98
C GLU A 468 -22.88 -16.53 -24.08
N LEU A 469 -22.56 -15.26 -23.85
CA LEU A 469 -21.57 -14.86 -22.87
C LEU A 469 -22.06 -15.18 -21.44
N THR A 470 -21.17 -15.70 -20.61
CA THR A 470 -21.35 -15.69 -19.15
C THR A 470 -21.19 -14.25 -18.66
N LEU A 471 -22.24 -13.71 -18.05
CA LEU A 471 -22.30 -12.32 -17.59
C LEU A 471 -22.13 -12.20 -16.07
N PRO A 472 -21.70 -11.03 -15.57
CA PRO A 472 -21.81 -10.70 -14.15
C PRO A 472 -23.26 -10.74 -13.66
N ASP A 473 -23.43 -11.14 -12.40
CA ASP A 473 -24.74 -11.20 -11.73
C ASP A 473 -25.35 -9.80 -11.61
N GLU A 474 -24.52 -8.81 -11.27
CA GLU A 474 -24.90 -7.41 -11.18
C GLU A 474 -25.02 -6.77 -12.57
N THR A 475 -26.17 -6.17 -12.85
CA THR A 475 -26.47 -5.67 -14.20
C THR A 475 -25.61 -4.46 -14.58
N GLU A 476 -25.19 -3.66 -13.59
CA GLU A 476 -24.31 -2.51 -13.75
C GLU A 476 -22.87 -2.87 -14.14
N HIS A 477 -22.45 -4.11 -13.85
CA HIS A 477 -21.13 -4.64 -14.19
C HIS A 477 -21.06 -5.29 -15.57
N ARG A 478 -22.18 -5.40 -16.28
CA ARG A 478 -22.21 -6.03 -17.61
C ARG A 478 -21.47 -5.19 -18.65
N PRO A 479 -20.85 -5.84 -19.66
CA PRO A 479 -20.20 -5.14 -20.76
C PRO A 479 -21.12 -4.11 -21.42
N HIS A 480 -20.63 -2.89 -21.62
CA HIS A 480 -21.42 -1.84 -22.25
C HIS A 480 -21.38 -1.94 -23.78
N ALA A 481 -22.52 -1.68 -24.43
CA ALA A 481 -22.64 -1.70 -25.89
C ALA A 481 -21.62 -0.79 -26.60
N THR A 482 -21.31 0.38 -26.03
CA THR A 482 -20.31 1.32 -26.57
C THR A 482 -18.92 0.68 -26.73
N PHE A 483 -18.43 -0.04 -25.72
CA PHE A 483 -17.12 -0.71 -25.80
C PHE A 483 -17.17 -1.89 -26.77
N LEU A 484 -18.24 -2.68 -26.74
CA LEU A 484 -18.45 -3.82 -27.62
C LEU A 484 -18.49 -3.40 -29.10
N ALA A 485 -19.21 -2.32 -29.42
CA ALA A 485 -19.28 -1.75 -30.75
C ALA A 485 -17.90 -1.27 -31.23
N ALA A 486 -17.16 -0.57 -30.38
CA ALA A 486 -15.82 -0.09 -30.71
C ALA A 486 -14.82 -1.24 -30.96
N HIS A 487 -14.92 -2.35 -30.20
CA HIS A 487 -14.11 -3.55 -30.45
C HIS A 487 -14.48 -4.20 -31.79
N ARG A 488 -15.78 -4.39 -32.08
CA ARG A 488 -16.25 -4.94 -33.37
C ARG A 488 -15.75 -4.12 -34.56
N GLU A 489 -15.88 -2.79 -34.49
CA GLU A 489 -15.40 -1.88 -35.53
C GLU A 489 -13.88 -2.02 -35.73
N ARG A 490 -13.10 -2.05 -34.64
CA ARG A 490 -11.64 -2.17 -34.69
C ARG A 490 -11.18 -3.45 -35.40
N HIS A 491 -11.88 -4.56 -35.18
CA HIS A 491 -11.52 -5.86 -35.73
C HIS A 491 -12.27 -6.21 -37.03
N GLY A 492 -13.10 -5.30 -37.55
CA GLY A 492 -13.76 -5.46 -38.85
C GLY A 492 -14.94 -6.44 -38.84
N PHE A 493 -15.58 -6.64 -37.68
CA PHE A 493 -16.85 -7.36 -37.59
C PHE A 493 -17.97 -6.45 -38.07
N GLU A 494 -18.79 -6.94 -39.02
CA GLU A 494 -19.97 -6.20 -39.47
C GLU A 494 -20.92 -6.01 -38.28
N SER A 495 -21.40 -4.79 -38.06
CA SER A 495 -22.44 -4.53 -37.07
C SER A 495 -23.74 -5.21 -37.54
N PRO A 496 -24.40 -6.04 -36.70
CA PRO A 496 -25.68 -6.65 -37.05
C PRO A 496 -26.77 -5.64 -37.40
#